data_AF-A0A645FQZ2-F1
#
_entry.id   AF-A0A645FQZ2-F1
#
_cell.length_a   1.000
_cell.length_b   1.000
_cell.length_c   1.000
_cell.angle_alpha   90.00
_cell.angle_beta   90.00
_cell.angle_gamma   90.00
#
_symmetry.space_group_name_H-M   'P 1'
#
loop_
_entity.id
_entity.type
_entity.pdbx_description
1 polymer ?
#
loop_
_entity_poly.entity_id
_entity_poly.type
_entity_poly.pdbx_seq_one_letter_code
_entity_poly.pdbx_strand_id
1 'polypeptide(L)' 'MDPTYLSGMQSAMANYWYLWLIVLFIPAIINGILTAKLAGKKGYRGYFFTGFFFNLVGLIYVVGLPLKKDAQ' A
#
# COMPACT_ATOMS: atom_id res chain seq x y z
N MET A 1 22.42 -31.33 -12.96
CA MET A 1 21.72 -30.88 -11.74
C MET A 1 20.79 -32.01 -11.32
N ASP A 2 20.86 -32.45 -10.08
CA ASP A 2 20.05 -33.56 -9.58
C ASP A 2 18.56 -33.16 -9.55
N PRO A 3 17.62 -33.96 -10.07
CA PRO A 3 16.18 -33.63 -10.11
C PRO A 3 15.57 -33.36 -8.73
N THR A 4 16.19 -33.92 -7.69
CA THR A 4 15.82 -33.74 -6.29
C THR A 4 15.96 -32.27 -5.85
N TYR A 5 17.03 -31.57 -6.25
CA TYR A 5 17.20 -30.14 -5.96
C TYR A 5 16.12 -29.28 -6.62
N LEU A 6 15.72 -29.61 -7.86
CA LEU A 6 14.70 -28.87 -8.59
C LEU A 6 13.34 -28.96 -7.88
N SER A 7 12.96 -30.17 -7.45
CA SER A 7 11.71 -30.43 -6.70
C SER A 7 11.69 -29.76 -5.32
N GLY A 8 12.84 -29.72 -4.62
CA GLY A 8 13.00 -29.02 -3.35
C GLY A 8 12.84 -27.50 -3.49
N MET A 9 13.40 -26.90 -4.55
CA MET A 9 13.21 -25.47 -4.83
C MET A 9 11.75 -25.14 -5.16
N GLN A 10 11.08 -25.97 -5.95
CA GLN A 10 9.69 -25.75 -6.35
C GLN A 10 8.71 -25.80 -5.18
N SER A 11 8.94 -26.71 -4.22
CA SER A 11 8.12 -26.79 -2.99
C SER A 11 8.35 -25.61 -2.05
N ALA A 12 9.59 -25.12 -1.93
CA ALA A 12 9.88 -23.90 -1.17
C ALA A 12 9.16 -22.69 -1.78
N MET A 13 9.22 -22.50 -3.10
CA MET A 13 8.53 -21.39 -3.77
C MET A 13 7.00 -21.45 -3.59
N ALA A 14 6.42 -22.67 -3.64
CA ALA A 14 4.99 -22.88 -3.42
C ALA A 14 4.57 -22.59 -1.97
N ASN A 15 5.44 -22.83 -0.99
CA ASN A 15 5.14 -22.58 0.42
C ASN A 15 5.31 -21.11 0.81
N TYR A 16 6.34 -20.41 0.30
CA TYR A 16 6.68 -19.04 0.74
C TYR A 16 6.09 -17.91 -0.11
N TRP A 17 5.19 -18.21 -1.04
CA TRP A 17 4.58 -17.22 -1.95
C TRP A 17 3.93 -16.03 -1.22
N TYR A 18 3.39 -16.24 -0.02
CA TYR A 18 2.71 -15.22 0.79
C TYR A 18 3.67 -14.12 1.29
N LEU A 19 4.98 -14.37 1.35
CA LEU A 19 5.96 -13.35 1.74
C LEU A 19 5.96 -12.16 0.77
N TRP A 20 5.66 -12.40 -0.51
CA TRP A 20 5.50 -11.35 -1.51
C TRP A 20 4.32 -10.44 -1.22
N LEU A 21 3.23 -10.98 -0.69
CA LEU A 21 2.07 -10.18 -0.27
C LEU A 21 2.45 -9.24 0.87
N ILE A 22 3.24 -9.72 1.85
CA ILE A 22 3.67 -8.90 2.98
C ILE A 22 4.52 -7.72 2.49
N VAL A 23 5.49 -7.98 1.61
CA VAL A 23 6.35 -6.94 1.02
C VAL A 23 5.52 -5.89 0.26
N LEU A 24 4.43 -6.29 -0.40
CA LEU A 24 3.56 -5.39 -1.15
C LEU A 24 2.57 -4.62 -0.25
N PHE A 25 1.95 -5.30 0.73
CA PHE A 25 0.89 -4.70 1.55
C PHE A 25 1.40 -3.81 2.66
N ILE A 26 2.57 -4.07 3.27
CA ILE A 26 3.13 -3.20 4.31
C ILE A 26 3.25 -1.74 3.83
N PRO A 27 3.95 -1.44 2.71
CA PRO A 27 4.07 -0.06 2.25
C PRO A 27 2.72 0.53 1.79
N ALA A 28 1.82 -0.29 1.25
CA ALA A 28 0.48 0.15 0.87
C ALA A 28 -0.35 0.58 2.10
N ILE A 29 -0.32 -0.20 3.18
CA ILE A 29 -1.00 0.12 4.44
C ILE A 29 -0.42 1.40 5.05
N ILE A 30 0.92 1.52 5.10
CA ILE A 30 1.59 2.73 5.61
C ILE A 30 1.13 3.97 4.83
N ASN A 31 1.15 3.92 3.51
CA ASN A 31 0.69 5.03 2.67
C ASN A 31 -0.80 5.33 2.84
N GLY A 32 -1.64 4.30 2.97
CA GLY A 32 -3.06 4.46 3.29
C GLY A 32 -3.27 5.22 4.59
N ILE A 33 -2.54 4.87 5.65
CA ILE A 33 -2.61 5.55 6.95
C ILE A 33 -2.14 7.00 6.85
N LEU A 34 -1.01 7.25 6.19
CA LEU A 34 -0.47 8.61 6.00
C LEU A 34 -1.44 9.50 5.22
N THR A 35 -2.00 8.97 4.14
CA THR A 35 -2.96 9.66 3.28
C THR A 35 -4.25 9.97 4.04
N ALA A 36 -4.78 9.03 4.83
CA ALA A 36 -5.95 9.25 5.67
C ALA A 36 -5.70 10.31 6.75
N LYS A 37 -4.54 10.27 7.42
CA LYS A 37 -4.18 11.27 8.44
C LYS A 37 -4.03 12.67 7.83
N LEU A 38 -3.40 12.77 6.66
CA LEU A 38 -3.23 14.04 5.96
C LEU A 38 -4.58 14.62 5.51
N ALA A 39 -5.44 13.80 4.91
CA ALA A 39 -6.79 14.19 4.52
C ALA A 39 -7.63 14.64 5.73
N GLY A 40 -7.52 13.93 6.85
CA GLY A 40 -8.17 14.28 8.11
C GLY A 40 -7.79 15.67 8.62
N LYS A 41 -6.50 16.02 8.57
CA LYS A 41 -6.02 17.37 8.90
C LYS A 41 -6.59 18.46 7.98
N LYS A 42 -6.86 18.11 6.73
CA LYS A 42 -7.47 19.02 5.73
C LYS A 42 -8.99 19.10 5.82
N GLY A 43 -9.63 18.30 6.67
CA GLY A 43 -11.08 18.26 6.86
C GLY A 43 -11.82 17.20 6.04
N TYR A 44 -11.10 16.33 5.33
CA TYR A 44 -11.67 15.23 4.54
C TYR A 44 -11.63 13.90 5.29
N ARG A 45 -12.62 13.03 5.05
CA ARG A 45 -12.71 11.68 5.62
C ARG A 45 -12.66 10.63 4.50
N GLY A 46 -12.12 9.44 4.79
CA GLY A 46 -12.21 8.28 3.88
C GLY A 46 -11.04 8.06 2.91
N TYR A 47 -9.98 8.88 2.96
CA TYR A 47 -8.85 8.83 2.00
C TYR A 47 -7.81 7.73 2.27
N PHE A 48 -8.12 6.77 3.14
CA PHE A 48 -7.25 5.60 3.39
C PHE A 48 -7.06 4.78 2.11
N PHE A 49 -8.16 4.45 1.43
CA PHE A 49 -8.12 3.62 0.23
C PHE A 49 -7.37 4.29 -0.92
N THR A 50 -7.38 5.61 -0.97
CA THR A 50 -6.63 6.38 -1.96
C THR A 50 -5.12 6.16 -1.79
N GLY A 51 -4.60 6.26 -0.57
CA GLY A 51 -3.20 5.95 -0.29
C GLY A 51 -2.87 4.46 -0.35
N PHE A 52 -3.83 3.59 -0.03
CA PHE A 52 -3.63 2.14 -0.03
C PHE A 52 -3.48 1.56 -1.45
N PHE A 53 -4.38 1.91 -2.36
CA PHE A 53 -4.35 1.37 -3.73
C PHE A 53 -3.39 2.14 -4.65
N PHE A 54 -3.30 3.46 -4.49
CA PHE A 54 -2.46 4.31 -5.36
C PHE A 54 -1.10 4.65 -4.75
N ASN A 55 -0.81 4.15 -3.54
CA ASN A 55 0.50 4.31 -2.87
C ASN A 55 0.95 5.79 -2.89
N LEU A 56 2.12 6.08 -3.45
CA LEU A 56 2.69 7.42 -3.57
C LEU A 56 1.79 8.38 -4.36
N VAL A 57 1.14 7.92 -5.44
CA VAL A 57 0.25 8.75 -6.27
C VAL A 57 -0.96 9.21 -5.45
N GLY A 58 -1.53 8.30 -4.64
CA GLY A 58 -2.63 8.63 -3.74
C GLY A 58 -2.24 9.65 -2.67
N LEU A 59 -1.01 9.56 -2.16
CA LEU A 59 -0.47 10.53 -1.21
C LEU A 59 -0.30 11.92 -1.86
N ILE A 60 0.32 12.00 -3.03
CA ILE A 60 0.51 13.26 -3.78
C ILE A 60 -0.85 13.91 -4.08
N TYR A 61 -1.85 13.12 -4.48
CA TYR A 61 -3.20 13.61 -4.70
C TYR A 61 -3.78 14.29 -3.45
N VAL A 62 -3.65 13.67 -2.26
CA VAL A 62 -4.14 14.28 -1.01
C VAL A 62 -3.30 15.47 -0.57
N VAL A 63 -2.00 15.49 -0.89
CA VAL A 63 -1.16 16.69 -0.71
C VAL A 63 -1.67 17.85 -1.58
N GLY A 64 -2.16 17.58 -2.79
CA GLY A 64 -2.72 18.59 -3.70
C GLY A 64 -4.12 19.10 -3.32
N LEU A 65 -4.88 18.40 -2.47
CA LEU A 65 -6.23 18.83 -2.10
C LEU A 65 -6.22 20.18 -1.34
N PRO A 66 -7.10 21.13 -1.69
CA PRO A 66 -7.26 22.36 -0.93
C PRO A 66 -7.87 22.06 0.44
N LEU A 67 -7.64 22.92 1.43
CA LEU A 67 -8.29 22.77 2.74
C LEU A 67 -9.80 22.87 2.56
N LYS A 68 -10.56 22.01 3.25
CA LYS A 68 -12.03 22.03 3.16
C LYS A 68 -12.63 23.38 3.56
N LYS A 69 -11.95 24.12 4.45
CA LYS A 69 -12.37 25.46 4.89
C LYS A 69 -12.28 26.52 3.79
N ASP A 70 -11.37 26.32 2.83
CA ASP A 70 -11.11 27.28 1.75
C ASP A 70 -11.89 26.92 0.47
N ALA A 71 -12.64 25.82 0.50
CA ALA A 71 -13.50 25.35 -0.58
C ALA A 71 -14.99 25.74 -0.39
N GLN A 72 -15.32 26.43 0.70
CA GLN A 72 -16.63 27.08 0.94
C GLN A 72 -16.54 28.56 0.64
#